data_AF-A0A947M5Y7-F1
#
_entry.id   AF-A0A947M5Y7-F1
#
_cell.length_a   1.000
_cell.length_b   1.000
_cell.length_c   1.000
_cell.angle_alpha   90.00
_cell.angle_beta   90.00
_cell.angle_gamma   90.00
#
_symmetry.space_group_name_H-M   'P 1'
#
loop_
_entity.id
_entity.type
_entity.pdbx_description
1 polymer ?
#
loop_
_entity_poly.entity_id
_entity_poly.type
_entity_poly.pdbx_seq_one_letter_code
_entity_poly.pdbx_strand_id
1 'polypeptide(L)'
;MATRVAINGFGRIGRLVLRALHESGRKDLQVVAINDLGPVEANAHLLRYDSVHGRFPGTVTTGEDWMDLGTGKIKVTAERDPTKLPWKELNVDIAFECTGIFTDKEKAAMHLTAGAKRVLISAPATGADITVVYGVNHDKLTKDHVIVSNASCTTNCLAPVAAVLHEAIGIESGFMTTIHAYTGDQNTVDSLHKDLHRARAAAMSMIPTSTGAAKAVGLVLPELAGKLDGT
;
A
#
# COMPACT_ATOMS: atom_id res chain seq x y z
N MET A 1 1.94 19.00 16.18
CA MET A 1 2.83 17.82 16.33
C MET A 1 2.76 17.01 15.04
N ALA A 2 3.82 16.29 14.70
CA ALA A 2 3.81 15.38 13.55
C ALA A 2 2.84 14.21 13.80
N THR A 3 2.11 13.77 12.77
CA THR A 3 1.27 12.58 12.84
C THR A 3 2.15 11.34 12.90
N ARG A 4 1.91 10.50 13.89
CA ARG A 4 2.69 9.28 14.15
C ARG A 4 2.13 8.14 13.33
N VAL A 5 2.93 7.58 12.45
CA VAL A 5 2.51 6.50 11.56
C VAL A 5 3.30 5.23 11.83
N ALA A 6 2.66 4.09 11.62
CA ALA A 6 3.32 2.80 11.66
C ALA A 6 3.10 2.05 10.34
N ILE A 7 4.06 1.22 9.95
CA ILE A 7 4.01 0.46 8.69
C ILE A 7 3.91 -1.02 9.03
N ASN A 8 2.79 -1.66 8.68
CA ASN A 8 2.63 -3.11 8.78
C ASN A 8 2.91 -3.76 7.43
N GLY A 9 3.91 -4.63 7.36
CA GLY A 9 4.44 -5.19 6.11
C GLY A 9 5.53 -4.31 5.51
N PHE A 10 6.79 -4.70 5.71
CA PHE A 10 7.95 -3.96 5.20
C PHE A 10 8.47 -4.54 3.89
N GLY A 11 7.53 -4.92 3.01
CA GLY A 11 7.76 -5.30 1.62
C GLY A 11 8.13 -4.11 0.73
N ARG A 12 7.97 -4.27 -0.59
CA ARG A 12 8.30 -3.18 -1.55
C ARG A 12 7.59 -1.86 -1.21
N ILE A 13 6.27 -1.89 -1.02
CA ILE A 13 5.49 -0.66 -0.75
C ILE A 13 5.87 -0.04 0.60
N GLY A 14 5.91 -0.82 1.69
CA GLY A 14 6.27 -0.31 3.01
C GLY A 14 7.65 0.36 3.04
N ARG A 15 8.65 -0.23 2.39
CA ARG A 15 9.99 0.37 2.26
C ARG A 15 9.97 1.66 1.44
N LEU A 16 9.24 1.68 0.33
CA LEU A 16 9.14 2.86 -0.52
C LEU A 16 8.37 4.01 0.13
N VAL A 17 7.38 3.72 0.98
CA VAL A 17 6.72 4.75 1.80
C VAL A 17 7.74 5.40 2.73
N LEU A 18 8.49 4.60 3.50
CA LEU A 18 9.52 5.14 4.41
C LEU A 18 10.59 5.93 3.66
N ARG A 19 11.06 5.40 2.52
CA ARG A 19 12.04 6.07 1.66
C ARG A 19 11.51 7.39 1.11
N ALA A 20 10.31 7.43 0.58
CA ALA A 20 9.70 8.64 0.03
C ALA A 20 9.51 9.72 1.10
N LEU A 21 9.12 9.35 2.33
CA LEU A 21 9.02 10.30 3.44
C LEU A 21 10.38 10.92 3.78
N HIS A 22 11.44 10.12 3.78
CA HIS A 22 12.80 10.61 4.01
C HIS A 22 13.29 11.52 2.86
N GLU A 23 13.21 11.05 1.61
CA GLU A 23 13.71 11.78 0.44
C GLU A 23 12.96 13.10 0.19
N SER A 24 11.66 13.15 0.51
CA SER A 24 10.87 14.38 0.41
C SER A 24 11.11 15.37 1.57
N GLY A 25 11.86 14.98 2.60
CA GLY A 25 12.13 15.82 3.76
C GLY A 25 10.88 16.18 4.57
N ARG A 26 9.82 15.37 4.49
CA ARG A 26 8.56 15.60 5.20
C ARG A 26 8.76 15.52 6.71
N LYS A 27 8.21 16.51 7.42
CA LYS A 27 8.28 16.63 8.89
C LYS A 27 6.92 16.56 9.56
N ASP A 28 5.85 16.52 8.77
CA ASP A 28 4.48 16.43 9.24
C ASP A 28 4.06 14.98 9.57
N LEU A 29 4.84 14.00 9.09
CA LEU A 29 4.70 12.58 9.41
C LEU A 29 5.96 12.07 10.12
N GLN A 30 5.77 11.25 11.15
CA GLN A 30 6.85 10.55 11.84
C GLN A 30 6.56 9.05 11.82
N VAL A 31 7.43 8.26 11.17
CA VAL A 31 7.34 6.80 11.25
C VAL A 31 7.91 6.37 12.58
N VAL A 32 7.09 5.75 13.43
CA VAL A 32 7.47 5.39 14.81
C VAL A 32 7.64 3.90 14.96
N ALA A 33 7.09 3.11 14.04
CA ALA A 33 7.19 1.67 14.06
C ALA A 33 7.04 1.03 12.68
N ILE A 34 7.67 -0.13 12.54
CA ILE A 34 7.57 -1.03 11.40
C ILE A 34 7.31 -2.44 11.95
N ASN A 35 6.40 -3.18 11.34
CA ASN A 35 6.20 -4.60 11.61
C ASN A 35 6.48 -5.42 10.35
N ASP A 36 7.41 -6.37 10.46
CA ASP A 36 7.69 -7.35 9.41
C ASP A 36 8.32 -8.61 10.04
N LEU A 37 8.13 -9.76 9.42
CA LEU A 37 8.57 -11.04 10.00
C LEU A 37 10.09 -11.29 9.85
N GLY A 38 10.78 -10.44 9.10
CA GLY A 38 12.24 -10.49 8.96
C GLY A 38 13.02 -9.85 10.13
N PRO A 39 14.27 -10.27 10.37
CA PRO A 39 15.16 -9.60 11.31
C PRO A 39 15.39 -8.12 10.98
N VAL A 40 15.64 -7.29 12.00
CA VAL A 40 15.87 -5.83 11.85
C VAL A 40 16.93 -5.51 10.79
N GLU A 41 18.06 -6.21 10.83
CA GLU A 41 19.17 -5.96 9.90
C GLU A 41 18.83 -6.36 8.46
N ALA A 42 18.03 -7.41 8.26
CA ALA A 42 17.57 -7.80 6.93
C ALA A 42 16.62 -6.73 6.34
N ASN A 43 15.71 -6.20 7.16
CA ASN A 43 14.84 -5.10 6.79
C ASN A 43 15.64 -3.83 6.44
N ALA A 44 16.63 -3.49 7.26
CA ALA A 44 17.52 -2.36 7.00
C ALA A 44 18.35 -2.56 5.71
N HIS A 45 18.87 -3.77 5.47
CA HIS A 45 19.58 -4.10 4.24
C HIS A 45 18.70 -3.87 2.99
N LEU A 46 17.47 -4.37 3.00
CA LEU A 46 16.51 -4.21 1.89
C LEU A 46 16.04 -2.76 1.71
N LEU A 47 16.13 -1.92 2.74
CA LEU A 47 15.94 -0.48 2.61
C LEU A 47 17.16 0.20 1.98
N ARG A 48 18.38 -0.15 2.42
CA ARG A 48 19.64 0.40 1.90
C ARG A 48 19.83 0.12 0.41
N TYR A 49 19.40 -1.04 -0.07
CA TYR A 49 19.64 -1.51 -1.43
C TYR A 49 18.35 -1.98 -2.10
N ASP A 50 17.84 -1.21 -3.08
CA ASP A 50 16.72 -1.61 -3.93
C ASP A 50 17.17 -1.74 -5.39
N SER A 51 16.92 -2.89 -6.02
CA SER A 51 17.34 -3.15 -7.41
C SER A 51 16.65 -2.27 -8.46
N VAL A 52 15.48 -1.71 -8.15
CA VAL A 52 14.70 -0.86 -9.07
C VAL A 52 14.92 0.61 -8.76
N HIS A 53 14.94 1.00 -7.48
CA HIS A 53 15.04 2.41 -7.06
C HIS A 53 16.44 2.81 -6.61
N GLY A 54 17.43 1.92 -6.72
CA GLY A 54 18.81 2.19 -6.34
C GLY A 54 19.03 2.25 -4.82
N ARG A 55 20.19 2.77 -4.44
CA ARG A 55 20.61 2.87 -3.04
C ARG A 55 19.82 3.95 -2.29
N PHE A 56 19.50 3.68 -1.03
CA PHE A 56 18.93 4.69 -0.15
C PHE A 56 19.97 5.81 0.09
N PRO A 57 19.58 7.09 -0.03
CA PRO A 57 20.54 8.20 0.05
C PRO A 57 21.02 8.51 1.47
N GLY A 58 20.27 8.09 2.50
CA GLY A 58 20.62 8.31 3.90
C GLY A 58 21.44 7.17 4.51
N THR A 59 21.87 7.37 5.76
CA THR A 59 22.47 6.31 6.57
C THR A 59 21.38 5.58 7.35
N VAL A 60 21.41 4.25 7.33
CA VAL A 60 20.49 3.40 8.10
C VAL A 60 21.29 2.68 9.18
N THR A 61 21.06 3.05 10.44
CA THR A 61 21.62 2.38 11.61
C THR A 61 20.58 1.49 12.27
N THR A 62 21.02 0.44 12.95
CA THR A 62 20.16 -0.57 13.57
C THR A 62 20.61 -0.87 15.00
N GLY A 63 19.67 -1.32 15.82
CA GLY A 63 19.93 -1.97 17.09
C GLY A 63 19.16 -3.28 17.18
N GLU A 64 18.90 -3.74 18.41
CA GLU A 64 18.22 -5.03 18.65
C GLU A 64 16.80 -5.07 18.08
N ASP A 65 16.02 -4.03 18.32
CA ASP A 65 14.59 -3.95 18.00
C ASP A 65 14.20 -2.60 17.35
N TRP A 66 15.18 -1.91 16.74
CA TRP A 66 14.95 -0.61 16.12
C TRP A 66 15.87 -0.34 14.92
N MET A 67 15.44 0.57 14.04
CA MET A 67 16.26 1.19 13.01
C MET A 67 16.14 2.72 13.05
N ASP A 68 17.14 3.43 12.55
CA ASP A 68 17.15 4.90 12.49
C ASP A 68 17.77 5.40 11.18
N LEU A 69 17.13 6.41 10.61
CA LEU A 69 17.45 7.08 9.35
C LEU A 69 17.98 8.51 9.56
N GLY A 70 18.39 8.85 10.78
CA GLY A 70 18.74 10.21 11.21
C GLY A 70 17.53 11.05 11.62
N THR A 71 16.38 10.43 11.85
CA THR A 71 15.12 11.12 12.22
C THR A 71 14.53 10.61 13.53
N GLY A 72 15.25 9.72 14.22
CA GLY A 72 14.86 9.09 15.47
C GLY A 72 14.62 7.60 15.29
N LYS A 73 14.65 6.87 16.41
CA LYS A 73 14.47 5.42 16.43
C LYS A 73 13.05 5.04 16.01
N ILE A 74 12.99 4.10 15.08
CA ILE A 74 11.78 3.43 14.61
C ILE A 74 11.78 2.04 15.22
N LYS A 75 10.77 1.71 16.03
CA LYS A 75 10.61 0.37 16.60
C LYS A 75 10.39 -0.64 15.47
N VAL A 76 11.04 -1.79 15.52
CA VAL A 76 10.82 -2.89 14.58
C VAL A 76 10.29 -4.10 15.34
N THR A 77 9.14 -4.61 14.91
CA THR A 77 8.50 -5.80 15.49
C THR A 77 8.35 -6.90 14.47
N ALA A 78 8.19 -8.14 14.94
CA ALA A 78 7.93 -9.32 14.12
C ALA A 78 6.70 -10.09 14.63
N GLU A 79 5.55 -9.40 14.65
CA GLU A 79 4.28 -9.94 15.14
C GLU A 79 3.37 -10.31 13.96
N ARG A 80 2.80 -11.51 14.00
CA ARG A 80 1.90 -12.04 12.96
C ARG A 80 0.45 -11.61 13.17
N ASP A 81 0.05 -11.42 14.42
CA ASP A 81 -1.29 -11.02 14.82
C ASP A 81 -1.35 -9.50 15.01
N PRO A 82 -2.01 -8.74 14.11
CA PRO A 82 -2.01 -7.29 14.19
C PRO A 82 -2.62 -6.72 15.47
N THR A 83 -3.42 -7.50 16.21
CA THR A 83 -4.03 -7.07 17.48
C THR A 83 -3.02 -6.95 18.63
N LYS A 84 -1.86 -7.61 18.51
CA LYS A 84 -0.80 -7.62 19.52
C LYS A 84 0.28 -6.56 19.27
N LEU A 85 0.16 -5.79 18.19
CA LEU A 85 1.10 -4.74 17.87
C LEU A 85 1.05 -3.62 18.92
N PRO A 86 2.20 -3.00 19.27
CA PRO A 86 2.27 -2.01 20.34
C PRO A 86 1.78 -0.61 19.89
N TRP A 87 0.75 -0.52 19.04
CA TRP A 87 0.27 0.74 18.47
C TRP A 87 -0.20 1.73 19.53
N LYS A 88 -0.90 1.24 20.56
CA LYS A 88 -1.32 2.06 21.71
C LYS A 88 -0.13 2.66 22.46
N GLU A 89 0.86 1.84 22.80
CA GLU A 89 2.07 2.27 23.51
C GLU A 89 2.85 3.32 22.71
N LEU A 90 2.95 3.11 21.40
CA LEU A 90 3.68 3.99 20.50
C LEU A 90 2.87 5.20 20.02
N ASN A 91 1.63 5.38 20.51
CA ASN A 91 0.72 6.46 20.15
C ASN A 91 0.56 6.58 18.62
N VAL A 92 0.29 5.48 17.94
CA VAL A 92 0.12 5.46 16.47
C VAL A 92 -1.20 6.13 16.08
N ASP A 93 -1.12 7.17 15.26
CA ASP A 93 -2.29 7.85 14.70
C ASP A 93 -2.82 7.08 13.48
N ILE A 94 -1.94 6.63 12.58
CA ILE A 94 -2.33 5.92 11.36
C ILE A 94 -1.45 4.69 11.17
N ALA A 95 -2.08 3.52 11.07
CA ALA A 95 -1.42 2.31 10.61
C ALA A 95 -1.52 2.22 9.07
N PHE A 96 -0.37 2.11 8.42
CA PHE A 96 -0.29 1.79 6.99
C PHE A 96 -0.24 0.27 6.85
N GLU A 97 -1.31 -0.29 6.31
CA GLU A 97 -1.45 -1.72 6.07
C GLU A 97 -0.91 -2.04 4.66
N CYS A 98 0.30 -2.58 4.62
CA CYS A 98 1.10 -2.82 3.40
C CYS A 98 1.49 -4.29 3.22
N THR A 99 0.89 -5.22 3.97
CA THR A 99 1.17 -6.67 3.85
C THR A 99 0.50 -7.30 2.64
N GLY A 100 -0.63 -6.73 2.20
CA GLY A 100 -1.51 -7.34 1.19
C GLY A 100 -2.38 -8.49 1.74
N ILE A 101 -2.33 -8.76 3.05
CA ILE A 101 -3.07 -9.85 3.71
C ILE A 101 -4.37 -9.32 4.35
N PHE A 102 -4.30 -8.15 4.99
CA PHE A 102 -5.42 -7.56 5.74
C PHE A 102 -6.18 -6.52 4.89
N THR A 103 -6.68 -6.97 3.73
CA THR A 103 -7.31 -6.13 2.69
C THR A 103 -8.85 -6.10 2.76
N ASP A 104 -9.41 -6.30 3.94
CA ASP A 104 -10.83 -6.09 4.24
C ASP A 104 -10.98 -5.31 5.54
N LYS A 105 -12.13 -4.64 5.71
CA LYS A 105 -12.38 -3.74 6.84
C LYS A 105 -12.23 -4.45 8.18
N GLU A 106 -12.80 -5.64 8.32
CA GLU A 106 -12.77 -6.42 9.56
C GLU A 106 -11.34 -6.79 9.94
N LYS A 107 -10.53 -7.23 8.97
CA LYS A 107 -9.13 -7.56 9.21
C LYS A 107 -8.28 -6.33 9.49
N ALA A 108 -8.44 -5.26 8.73
CA ALA A 108 -7.72 -4.01 8.95
C ALA A 108 -8.05 -3.40 10.33
N ALA A 109 -9.29 -3.59 10.82
CA ALA A 109 -9.71 -3.13 12.14
C ALA A 109 -8.90 -3.74 13.30
N MET A 110 -8.17 -4.85 13.08
CA MET A 110 -7.25 -5.39 14.09
C MET A 110 -6.18 -4.37 14.52
N HIS A 111 -5.77 -3.45 13.64
CA HIS A 111 -4.89 -2.35 14.01
C HIS A 111 -5.55 -1.33 14.96
N LEU A 112 -6.85 -1.12 14.83
CA LEU A 112 -7.61 -0.27 15.75
C LEU A 112 -7.68 -0.91 17.13
N THR A 113 -7.89 -2.23 17.18
CA THR A 113 -7.83 -3.02 18.42
C THR A 113 -6.46 -2.89 19.11
N ALA A 114 -5.37 -2.91 18.35
CA ALA A 114 -4.01 -2.67 18.85
C ALA A 114 -3.75 -1.21 19.30
N GLY A 115 -4.63 -0.27 18.95
CA GLY A 115 -4.61 1.11 19.42
C GLY A 115 -4.23 2.17 18.39
N ALA A 116 -4.12 1.81 17.10
CA ALA A 116 -4.03 2.82 16.05
C ALA A 116 -5.37 3.58 15.93
N LYS A 117 -5.35 4.88 15.61
CA LYS A 117 -6.59 5.66 15.48
C LYS A 117 -7.28 5.50 14.12
N ARG A 118 -6.50 5.25 13.06
CA ARG A 118 -6.97 5.05 11.68
C ARG A 118 -6.11 4.02 10.96
N VAL A 119 -6.61 3.48 9.85
CA VAL A 119 -5.89 2.56 8.97
C VAL A 119 -5.97 3.00 7.52
N LEU A 120 -4.83 2.99 6.84
CA LEU A 120 -4.73 3.20 5.39
C LEU A 120 -4.23 1.91 4.74
N ILE A 121 -5.06 1.28 3.93
CA ILE A 121 -4.75 0.03 3.25
C ILE A 121 -4.12 0.34 1.89
N SER A 122 -2.94 -0.21 1.60
CA SER A 122 -2.22 0.03 0.34
C SER A 122 -2.67 -0.89 -0.81
N ALA A 123 -3.94 -1.26 -0.83
CA ALA A 123 -4.55 -2.16 -1.80
C ALA A 123 -6.07 -1.88 -1.90
N PRO A 124 -6.76 -2.35 -2.97
CA PRO A 124 -8.21 -2.40 -2.98
C PRO A 124 -8.71 -3.17 -1.76
N ALA A 125 -9.68 -2.61 -1.05
CA ALA A 125 -10.21 -3.22 0.15
C ALA A 125 -11.72 -3.39 0.10
N THR A 126 -12.19 -4.53 0.61
CA THR A 126 -13.62 -4.81 0.74
C THR A 126 -14.14 -4.14 2.01
N GLY A 127 -15.26 -3.41 1.88
CA GLY A 127 -15.96 -2.81 3.02
C GLY A 127 -15.27 -1.60 3.65
N ALA A 128 -14.15 -1.09 3.09
CA ALA A 128 -13.51 0.13 3.58
C ALA A 128 -14.51 1.32 3.56
N ASP A 129 -14.31 2.28 4.46
CA ASP A 129 -15.22 3.42 4.60
C ASP A 129 -15.25 4.27 3.33
N ILE A 130 -14.09 4.38 2.67
CA ILE A 130 -13.92 5.02 1.37
C ILE A 130 -12.69 4.47 0.66
N THR A 131 -12.75 4.42 -0.67
CA THR A 131 -11.60 4.20 -1.55
C THR A 131 -11.19 5.53 -2.17
N VAL A 132 -9.92 5.90 -2.01
CA VAL A 132 -9.42 7.22 -2.40
C VAL A 132 -8.29 7.09 -3.42
N VAL A 133 -8.34 7.95 -4.44
CA VAL A 133 -7.21 8.31 -5.29
C VAL A 133 -6.92 9.79 -5.05
N TYR A 134 -5.71 10.07 -4.58
CA TYR A 134 -5.30 11.45 -4.29
C TYR A 134 -5.28 12.29 -5.56
N GLY A 135 -5.79 13.52 -5.48
CA GLY A 135 -5.98 14.39 -6.65
C GLY A 135 -7.26 14.12 -7.44
N VAL A 136 -8.03 13.07 -7.14
CA VAL A 136 -9.31 12.77 -7.82
C VAL A 136 -10.51 12.92 -6.88
N ASN A 137 -10.53 12.18 -5.76
CA ASN A 137 -11.68 12.19 -4.82
C ASN A 137 -11.27 12.32 -3.34
N HIS A 138 -10.02 12.68 -3.07
CA HIS A 138 -9.48 12.83 -1.72
C HIS A 138 -10.17 13.92 -0.88
N ASP A 139 -10.78 14.90 -1.52
CA ASP A 139 -11.62 15.93 -0.92
C ASP A 139 -12.87 15.37 -0.24
N LYS A 140 -13.29 14.15 -0.61
CA LYS A 140 -14.41 13.43 0.03
C LYS A 140 -14.05 12.79 1.37
N LEU A 141 -12.78 12.83 1.79
CA LEU A 141 -12.38 12.31 3.10
C LEU A 141 -13.04 13.10 4.23
N THR A 142 -13.69 12.39 5.15
CA THR A 142 -14.26 12.97 6.37
C THR A 142 -13.57 12.40 7.60
N LYS A 143 -13.77 13.06 8.75
CA LYS A 143 -13.26 12.58 10.04
C LYS A 143 -13.84 11.21 10.45
N ASP A 144 -14.96 10.80 9.87
CA ASP A 144 -15.64 9.55 10.21
C ASP A 144 -15.06 8.35 9.43
N HIS A 145 -14.23 8.59 8.41
CA HIS A 145 -13.53 7.54 7.66
C HIS A 145 -12.31 7.04 8.44
N VAL A 146 -12.45 5.91 9.12
CA VAL A 146 -11.41 5.34 9.99
C VAL A 146 -10.54 4.35 9.23
N ILE A 147 -11.11 3.57 8.32
CA ILE A 147 -10.41 2.58 7.50
C ILE A 147 -10.58 2.96 6.03
N VAL A 148 -9.48 3.39 5.41
CA VAL A 148 -9.45 3.93 4.04
C VAL A 148 -8.66 2.99 3.14
N SER A 149 -9.16 2.72 1.94
CA SER A 149 -8.41 2.06 0.88
C SER A 149 -7.71 3.10 0.00
N ASN A 150 -6.42 2.90 -0.26
CA ASN A 150 -5.66 3.67 -1.25
C ASN A 150 -5.74 3.06 -2.66
N ALA A 151 -6.78 2.26 -2.92
CA ALA A 151 -7.01 1.55 -4.17
C ALA A 151 -5.80 0.69 -4.61
N SER A 152 -5.66 0.44 -5.92
CA SER A 152 -4.50 -0.23 -6.51
C SER A 152 -3.59 0.75 -7.25
N CYS A 153 -2.37 0.33 -7.58
CA CYS A 153 -1.47 1.08 -8.48
C CYS A 153 -2.16 1.42 -9.82
N THR A 154 -2.85 0.46 -10.44
CA THR A 154 -3.57 0.66 -11.69
C THR A 154 -4.77 1.59 -11.52
N THR A 155 -5.49 1.53 -10.39
CA THR A 155 -6.60 2.47 -10.12
C THR A 155 -6.10 3.91 -9.99
N ASN A 156 -4.98 4.12 -9.29
CA ASN A 156 -4.34 5.43 -9.19
C ASN A 156 -3.86 5.96 -10.55
N CYS A 157 -3.49 5.09 -11.48
CA CYS A 157 -3.14 5.46 -12.86
C CYS A 157 -4.37 5.80 -13.70
N LEU A 158 -5.41 4.94 -13.68
CA LEU A 158 -6.58 5.08 -14.55
C LEU A 158 -7.51 6.21 -14.11
N ALA A 159 -7.78 6.34 -12.80
CA ALA A 159 -8.79 7.27 -12.28
C ALA A 159 -8.63 8.72 -12.79
N PRO A 160 -7.45 9.37 -12.75
CA PRO A 160 -7.33 10.73 -13.26
C PRO A 160 -7.59 10.84 -14.77
N VAL A 161 -7.14 9.85 -15.56
CA VAL A 161 -7.39 9.83 -17.02
C VAL A 161 -8.90 9.67 -17.30
N ALA A 162 -9.54 8.74 -16.60
CA ALA A 162 -10.98 8.51 -16.73
C ALA A 162 -11.80 9.73 -16.29
N ALA A 163 -11.40 10.41 -15.20
CA ALA A 163 -12.04 11.62 -14.72
C ALA A 163 -12.02 12.73 -15.79
N VAL A 164 -10.84 13.05 -16.32
CA VAL A 164 -10.68 14.12 -17.32
C VAL A 164 -11.43 13.80 -18.61
N LEU A 165 -11.35 12.56 -19.10
CA LEU A 165 -12.11 12.14 -20.29
C LEU A 165 -13.62 12.22 -20.06
N HIS A 166 -14.08 11.78 -18.89
CA HIS A 166 -15.50 11.82 -18.57
C HIS A 166 -16.03 13.25 -18.46
N GLU A 167 -15.29 14.14 -17.82
CA GLU A 167 -15.64 15.56 -17.71
C GLU A 167 -15.66 16.25 -19.07
N ALA A 168 -14.68 15.97 -19.94
CA ALA A 168 -14.54 16.67 -21.21
C ALA A 168 -15.52 16.20 -22.28
N ILE A 169 -15.73 14.89 -22.41
CA ILE A 169 -16.47 14.30 -23.55
C ILE A 169 -17.53 13.28 -23.14
N GLY A 170 -17.64 12.94 -21.85
CA GLY A 170 -18.47 11.83 -21.40
C GLY A 170 -17.87 10.48 -21.76
N ILE A 171 -18.12 9.49 -20.89
CA ILE A 171 -17.78 8.08 -21.13
C ILE A 171 -19.09 7.31 -21.04
N GLU A 172 -19.42 6.62 -22.12
CA GLU A 172 -20.55 5.69 -22.19
C GLU A 172 -20.11 4.28 -21.76
N SER A 173 -19.03 3.79 -22.37
CA SER A 173 -18.37 2.53 -22.00
C SER A 173 -16.87 2.57 -22.33
N GLY A 174 -16.08 1.69 -21.72
CA GLY A 174 -14.66 1.58 -22.00
C GLY A 174 -14.05 0.25 -21.55
N PHE A 175 -12.98 -0.15 -22.22
CA PHE A 175 -12.20 -1.33 -21.86
C PHE A 175 -10.73 -0.94 -21.71
N MET A 176 -10.14 -1.20 -20.54
CA MET A 176 -8.73 -0.93 -20.28
C MET A 176 -7.90 -2.21 -20.39
N THR A 177 -6.67 -2.06 -20.87
CA THR A 177 -5.64 -3.09 -20.76
C THR A 177 -4.43 -2.48 -20.09
N THR A 178 -4.01 -3.02 -18.95
CA THR A 178 -2.76 -2.59 -18.32
C THR A 178 -1.62 -3.53 -18.70
N ILE A 179 -0.61 -3.00 -19.40
CA ILE A 179 0.66 -3.71 -19.57
C ILE A 179 1.49 -3.47 -18.30
N HIS A 180 1.39 -4.40 -17.36
CA HIS A 180 1.88 -4.23 -16.00
C HIS A 180 3.21 -4.97 -15.79
N ALA A 181 4.15 -4.36 -15.06
CA ALA A 181 5.35 -5.05 -14.61
C ALA A 181 4.99 -6.23 -13.70
N TYR A 182 5.79 -7.31 -13.70
CA TYR A 182 5.52 -8.40 -12.78
C TYR A 182 5.69 -7.96 -11.31
N THR A 183 5.00 -8.63 -10.41
CA THR A 183 4.98 -8.31 -8.97
C THR A 183 5.40 -9.52 -8.14
N GLY A 184 5.51 -9.33 -6.81
CA GLY A 184 5.88 -10.40 -5.89
C GLY A 184 4.84 -11.53 -5.73
N ASP A 185 3.64 -11.38 -6.32
CA ASP A 185 2.62 -12.43 -6.35
C ASP A 185 2.88 -13.48 -7.45
N GLN A 186 3.73 -13.16 -8.43
CA GLN A 186 4.09 -14.10 -9.50
C GLN A 186 5.36 -14.87 -9.15
N ASN A 187 5.45 -16.11 -9.63
CA ASN A 187 6.59 -16.97 -9.33
C ASN A 187 7.84 -16.62 -10.16
N THR A 188 9.02 -16.76 -9.57
CA THR A 188 10.30 -16.57 -10.27
C THR A 188 10.56 -17.70 -11.28
N VAL A 189 10.13 -18.91 -10.95
CA VAL A 189 10.18 -20.12 -11.79
C VAL A 189 8.80 -20.77 -11.79
N ASP A 190 8.49 -21.58 -12.80
CA ASP A 190 7.19 -22.27 -12.87
C ASP A 190 6.94 -23.08 -11.57
N SER A 191 5.88 -22.74 -10.84
CA SER A 191 5.56 -23.33 -9.52
C SER A 191 4.07 -23.18 -9.17
N LEU A 192 3.61 -23.88 -8.14
CA LEU A 192 2.20 -23.90 -7.75
C LEU A 192 1.69 -22.50 -7.40
N HIS A 193 0.54 -22.16 -7.96
CA HIS A 193 -0.20 -20.95 -7.67
C HIS A 193 -1.68 -21.19 -7.96
N LYS A 194 -2.59 -20.51 -7.24
CA LYS A 194 -4.05 -20.66 -7.42
C LYS A 194 -4.54 -20.19 -8.80
N ASP A 195 -3.88 -19.18 -9.35
CA ASP A 195 -4.04 -18.71 -10.72
C ASP A 195 -2.94 -19.39 -11.57
N LEU A 196 -3.36 -20.27 -12.49
CA LEU A 196 -2.47 -21.06 -13.34
C LEU A 196 -1.64 -20.20 -14.30
N HIS A 197 -2.08 -18.98 -14.62
CA HIS A 197 -1.28 -18.07 -15.45
C HIS A 197 -0.15 -17.46 -14.61
N ARG A 198 -0.42 -17.06 -13.37
CA ARG A 198 0.60 -16.56 -12.42
C ARG A 198 1.56 -17.65 -11.92
N ALA A 199 1.21 -18.92 -12.12
CA ALA A 199 2.07 -20.06 -11.83
C ALA A 199 3.35 -20.09 -12.69
N ARG A 200 3.38 -19.37 -13.81
CA ARG A 200 4.49 -19.32 -14.77
C ARG A 200 5.60 -18.36 -14.33
N ALA A 201 6.82 -18.60 -14.79
CA ALA A 201 8.00 -17.80 -14.54
C ALA A 201 7.82 -16.35 -15.04
N ALA A 202 7.72 -15.41 -14.10
CA ALA A 202 7.26 -14.05 -14.33
C ALA A 202 8.12 -13.25 -15.32
N ALA A 203 9.44 -13.45 -15.31
CA ALA A 203 10.38 -12.71 -16.14
C ALA A 203 10.50 -13.28 -17.57
N MET A 204 9.80 -14.37 -17.89
CA MET A 204 9.95 -15.11 -19.16
C MET A 204 8.63 -15.25 -19.93
N SER A 205 7.57 -14.57 -19.51
CA SER A 205 6.23 -14.76 -20.07
C SER A 205 5.41 -13.47 -20.05
N MET A 206 4.57 -13.27 -21.08
CA MET A 206 3.41 -12.40 -20.97
C MET A 206 2.31 -13.18 -20.25
N ILE A 207 1.88 -12.72 -19.09
CA ILE A 207 0.95 -13.43 -18.21
C ILE A 207 -0.38 -12.66 -18.19
N PRO A 208 -1.41 -13.11 -18.94
CA PRO A 208 -2.75 -12.53 -18.82
C PRO A 208 -3.32 -12.89 -17.46
N THR A 209 -3.81 -11.90 -16.72
CA THR A 209 -4.47 -12.13 -15.43
C THR A 209 -5.47 -11.02 -15.18
N SER A 210 -6.42 -11.27 -14.27
CA SER A 210 -7.45 -10.29 -13.94
C SER A 210 -6.88 -9.09 -13.17
N THR A 211 -7.47 -7.92 -13.40
CA THR A 211 -7.31 -6.72 -12.58
C THR A 211 -8.66 -6.25 -12.05
N GLY A 212 -8.69 -5.81 -10.80
CA GLY A 212 -9.88 -5.16 -10.21
C GLY A 212 -9.98 -3.67 -10.53
N ALA A 213 -9.01 -3.10 -11.24
CA ALA A 213 -8.84 -1.65 -11.34
C ALA A 213 -10.01 -0.95 -12.04
N ALA A 214 -10.49 -1.46 -13.17
CA ALA A 214 -11.62 -0.88 -13.90
C ALA A 214 -12.89 -0.83 -13.03
N LYS A 215 -13.17 -1.91 -12.29
CA LYS A 215 -14.30 -1.98 -11.34
C LYS A 215 -14.09 -1.04 -10.16
N ALA A 216 -12.86 -0.96 -9.63
CA ALA A 216 -12.52 -0.08 -8.51
C ALA A 216 -12.59 1.41 -8.88
N VAL A 217 -12.47 1.79 -10.16
CA VAL A 217 -12.70 3.17 -10.59
C VAL A 217 -14.12 3.63 -10.27
N GLY A 218 -15.13 2.76 -10.32
CA GLY A 218 -16.49 3.10 -9.91
C GLY A 218 -16.62 3.48 -8.42
N LEU A 219 -15.69 3.04 -7.57
CA LEU A 219 -15.66 3.46 -6.16
C LEU A 219 -15.05 4.86 -5.99
N VAL A 220 -14.20 5.28 -6.93
CA VAL A 220 -13.51 6.58 -6.93
C VAL A 220 -14.35 7.65 -7.65
N LEU A 221 -14.92 7.26 -8.79
CA LEU A 221 -15.75 8.04 -9.72
C LEU A 221 -17.11 7.35 -9.88
N PRO A 222 -18.09 7.60 -8.98
CA PRO A 222 -19.39 6.91 -9.00
C PRO A 222 -20.15 6.99 -10.33
N GLU A 223 -19.99 8.09 -11.07
CA GLU A 223 -20.59 8.33 -12.39
C GLU A 223 -20.04 7.40 -13.50
N LEU A 224 -18.93 6.71 -13.23
CA LEU A 224 -18.33 5.69 -14.09
C LEU A 224 -18.58 4.26 -13.60
N ALA A 225 -19.34 4.07 -12.51
CA ALA A 225 -19.66 2.75 -11.99
C ALA A 225 -20.37 1.90 -13.07
N GLY A 226 -19.79 0.74 -13.38
CA GLY A 226 -20.31 -0.20 -14.39
C GLY A 226 -20.00 0.15 -15.84
N LYS A 227 -19.33 1.28 -16.12
CA LYS A 227 -19.01 1.71 -17.50
C LYS A 227 -17.66 1.18 -18.01
N LEU A 228 -16.76 0.84 -17.09
CA LEU A 228 -15.41 0.40 -17.42
C LEU A 228 -15.20 -1.05 -16.97
N ASP A 229 -14.59 -1.84 -17.85
CA ASP A 229 -14.01 -3.15 -17.51
C ASP A 229 -12.57 -3.24 -18.03
N GLY A 230 -11.87 -4.32 -17.73
CA GLY A 230 -10.53 -4.51 -18.26
C GLY A 230 -9.75 -5.67 -17.70
N THR A 231 -8.51 -5.76 -18.16
CA THR A 231 -7.53 -6.77 -17.76
C THR A 231 -6.15 -6.18 -17.49
#